data_AF-A0A365R0K2-F1
#
_entry.id   AF-A0A365R0K2-F1
#
_cell.length_a   1.000
_cell.length_b   1.000
_cell.length_c   1.000
_cell.angle_alpha   90.00
_cell.angle_beta   90.00
_cell.angle_gamma   90.00
#
_symmetry.space_group_name_H-M   'P 1'
#
loop_
_entity.id
_entity.type
_entity.pdbx_description
1 polymer ?
#
loop_
_entity_poly.entity_id
_entity_poly.type
_entity_poly.pdbx_seq_one_letter_code
_entity_poly.pdbx_strand_id
1 'polypeptide(L)'
;MERFKPGMGCCRPDREHIGLCCSPEQQLACAVTTLASRFECAPAEAGRLLSELIATLPDRLAPILAEANAAGCVRLFIERAARACAALATKAERHAFRDQLTNRLCALDLAAFDDLMSAEWRRLRGK
;
A
#
# COMPACT_ATOMS: atom_id res chain seq x y z
N MET A 1 -15.84 -2.60 16.97
CA MET A 1 -15.38 -2.09 15.67
C MET A 1 -14.10 -1.32 15.90
N GLU A 2 -12.94 -1.91 15.61
CA GLU A 2 -11.69 -1.14 15.53
C GLU A 2 -11.76 -0.24 14.29
N ARG A 3 -11.83 1.07 14.50
CA ARG A 3 -11.87 2.08 13.42
C ARG A 3 -10.48 2.39 12.85
N PHE A 4 -9.44 2.01 13.58
CA PHE A 4 -8.03 2.20 13.26
C PHE A 4 -7.32 0.88 13.52
N LYS A 5 -6.60 0.36 12.52
CA LYS A 5 -5.70 -0.78 12.72
C LYS A 5 -4.45 -0.32 13.48
N PRO A 6 -3.68 -1.23 14.11
CA PRO A 6 -2.39 -0.87 14.71
C PRO A 6 -1.52 -0.07 13.74
N GLY A 7 -1.06 1.11 14.18
CA GLY A 7 -0.29 2.05 13.37
C GLY A 7 -1.12 3.13 12.65
N MET A 8 -2.45 3.09 12.72
CA MET A 8 -3.32 4.14 12.22
C MET A 8 -3.72 5.14 13.31
N GLY A 9 -3.86 6.40 12.93
CA GLY A 9 -4.49 7.45 13.73
C GLY A 9 -5.10 8.50 12.82
N CYS A 10 -6.06 9.29 13.33
CA CYS A 10 -6.55 10.41 12.55
C CYS A 10 -5.43 11.45 12.37
N CYS A 11 -5.25 11.97 11.16
CA CYS A 11 -4.33 13.09 10.91
C CYS A 11 -4.71 14.37 11.69
N ARG A 12 -5.91 14.41 12.27
CA ARG A 12 -6.37 15.44 13.22
C ARG A 12 -6.76 14.77 14.55
N PRO A 13 -5.81 14.58 15.48
CA PRO A 13 -6.07 13.91 16.76
C PRO A 13 -7.17 14.60 17.58
N ASP A 14 -7.29 15.93 17.46
CA ASP A 14 -8.36 16.70 18.13
C ASP A 14 -9.76 16.27 17.68
N ARG A 15 -9.94 15.92 16.39
CA ARG A 15 -11.22 15.41 15.88
C ARG A 15 -11.53 14.02 16.39
N GLU A 16 -10.50 13.19 16.53
CA GLU A 16 -10.65 11.85 17.11
C GLU A 16 -11.06 11.94 18.59
N HIS A 17 -10.47 12.86 19.35
CA HIS A 17 -10.77 13.07 20.76
C HIS A 17 -12.24 13.43 21.02
N ILE A 18 -12.90 14.14 20.10
CA ILE A 18 -14.32 14.51 20.19
C ILE A 18 -15.25 13.59 19.39
N GLY A 19 -14.78 12.41 18.97
CA GLY A 19 -15.60 11.40 18.29
C GLY A 19 -15.92 11.68 16.82
N LEU A 20 -15.23 12.65 16.20
CA LEU A 20 -15.37 13.05 14.79
C LEU A 20 -14.28 12.44 13.89
N CYS A 21 -13.78 11.26 14.26
CA CYS A 21 -12.83 10.51 13.45
C CYS A 21 -13.46 10.04 12.12
N CYS A 22 -12.66 10.04 11.06
CA CYS A 22 -13.07 9.63 9.72
C CYS A 22 -13.48 8.16 9.67
N SER A 23 -14.47 7.81 8.84
CA SER A 23 -14.79 6.42 8.49
C SER A 23 -13.60 5.77 7.76
N PRO A 24 -13.51 4.42 7.69
CA PRO A 24 -12.46 3.75 6.93
C PRO A 24 -12.36 4.21 5.46
N GLU A 25 -13.48 4.46 4.81
CA GLU A 25 -13.54 4.98 3.44
C GLU A 25 -12.98 6.40 3.35
N GLN A 26 -13.32 7.25 4.32
CA GLN A 26 -12.78 8.62 4.40
C GLN A 26 -11.29 8.63 4.73
N GLN A 27 -10.82 7.70 5.57
CA GLN A 27 -9.40 7.52 5.86
C GLN A 27 -8.64 7.11 4.59
N LEU A 28 -9.17 6.16 3.83
CA LEU A 28 -8.60 5.74 2.55
C LEU A 28 -8.57 6.90 1.54
N ALA A 29 -9.66 7.63 1.37
CA ALA A 29 -9.71 8.80 0.50
C ALA A 29 -8.65 9.84 0.89
N CYS A 30 -8.56 10.17 2.19
CA CYS A 30 -7.57 11.12 2.69
C CYS A 30 -6.13 10.65 2.46
N ALA A 31 -5.86 9.36 2.69
CA ALA A 31 -4.54 8.76 2.48
C ALA A 31 -4.13 8.81 1.00
N VAL A 32 -5.06 8.49 0.09
CA VAL A 32 -4.86 8.51 -1.36
C VAL A 32 -4.61 9.94 -1.86
N THR A 33 -5.38 10.93 -1.40
CA THR A 33 -5.13 12.36 -1.71
C THR A 33 -3.77 12.82 -1.20
N THR A 34 -3.38 12.40 0.02
CA THR A 34 -2.05 12.73 0.57
C THR A 34 -0.95 12.10 -0.26
N LEU A 35 -1.12 10.85 -0.69
CA LEU A 35 -0.17 10.15 -1.54
C LEU A 35 0.01 10.86 -2.88
N ALA A 36 -1.08 11.26 -3.54
CA ALA A 36 -1.04 12.02 -4.79
C ALA A 36 -0.23 13.32 -4.62
N SER A 37 -0.55 14.10 -3.58
CA SER A 37 0.19 15.33 -3.27
C SER A 37 1.68 15.07 -2.97
N ARG A 38 2.03 13.95 -2.34
CA ARG A 38 3.44 13.60 -2.08
C ARG A 38 4.17 13.18 -3.34
N PHE A 39 3.52 12.50 -4.28
CA PHE A 39 4.14 12.23 -5.58
C PHE A 39 4.49 13.52 -6.32
N GLU A 40 3.62 14.53 -6.25
CA GLU A 40 3.84 15.82 -6.91
C GLU A 40 4.86 16.72 -6.20
N CYS A 41 4.71 16.88 -4.88
CA CYS A 41 5.43 17.94 -4.14
C CYS A 41 6.63 17.43 -3.34
N ALA A 42 6.69 16.13 -2.99
CA ALA A 42 7.73 15.58 -2.13
C ALA A 42 8.04 14.10 -2.47
N PRO A 43 8.52 13.81 -3.69
CA PRO A 43 8.68 12.44 -4.20
C PRO A 43 9.64 11.59 -3.35
N ALA A 44 10.61 12.21 -2.67
CA ALA A 44 11.52 11.54 -1.74
C ALA A 44 10.78 10.91 -0.54
N GLU A 45 9.66 11.49 -0.12
CA GLU A 45 8.86 11.03 1.02
C GLU A 45 7.75 10.05 0.60
N ALA A 46 7.36 10.08 -0.68
CA ALA A 46 6.28 9.25 -1.22
C ALA A 46 6.54 7.76 -1.02
N GLY A 47 7.79 7.29 -1.16
CA GLY A 47 8.12 5.87 -0.98
C GLY A 47 7.92 5.34 0.44
N ARG A 48 8.13 6.19 1.46
CA ARG A 48 7.87 5.84 2.86
C ARG A 48 6.37 5.74 3.11
N LEU A 49 5.62 6.79 2.75
CA LEU A 49 4.17 6.81 2.89
C LEU A 49 3.53 5.63 2.16
N LEU A 50 3.98 5.34 0.93
CA LEU A 50 3.48 4.21 0.15
C LEU A 50 3.69 2.86 0.87
N SER A 51 4.84 2.68 1.51
CA SER A 51 5.12 1.46 2.30
C SER A 51 4.17 1.34 3.51
N GLU A 52 3.95 2.45 4.23
CA GLU A 52 3.04 2.52 5.37
C GLU A 52 1.58 2.24 4.96
N LEU A 53 1.13 2.81 3.84
CA LEU A 53 -0.23 2.60 3.33
C LEU A 53 -0.48 1.15 2.90
N ILE A 54 0.46 0.53 2.19
CA ILE A 54 0.33 -0.87 1.76
C ILE A 54 0.32 -1.82 2.96
N ALA A 55 1.17 -1.58 3.97
CA ALA A 55 1.18 -2.38 5.20
C ALA A 55 -0.11 -2.24 6.00
N THR A 56 -0.68 -1.03 6.03
CA THR A 56 -1.91 -0.72 6.77
C THR A 56 -3.16 -1.26 6.08
N LEU A 57 -3.20 -1.15 4.75
CA LEU A 57 -4.35 -1.46 3.91
C LEU A 57 -4.01 -2.52 2.84
N PRO A 58 -3.57 -3.73 3.23
CA PRO A 58 -3.13 -4.76 2.30
C PRO A 58 -4.26 -5.29 1.40
N ASP A 59 -5.52 -5.04 1.77
CA ASP A 59 -6.74 -5.40 1.03
C ASP A 59 -7.27 -4.28 0.12
N ARG A 60 -6.63 -3.11 0.08
CA ARG A 60 -7.09 -1.92 -0.66
C ARG A 60 -6.02 -1.36 -1.60
N LEU A 61 -5.37 -2.23 -2.36
CA LEU A 61 -4.26 -1.82 -3.25
C LEU A 61 -4.72 -1.04 -4.49
N ALA A 62 -5.95 -1.25 -4.95
CA ALA A 62 -6.48 -0.65 -6.16
C ALA A 62 -6.40 0.89 -6.21
N PRO A 63 -6.92 1.64 -5.22
CA PRO A 63 -6.80 3.10 -5.22
C PRO A 63 -5.36 3.59 -5.05
N ILE A 64 -4.52 2.87 -4.30
CA ILE A 64 -3.11 3.21 -4.13
C ILE A 64 -2.35 3.08 -5.47
N LEU A 65 -2.62 2.00 -6.20
CA LEU A 65 -2.04 1.76 -7.53
C LEU A 65 -2.54 2.79 -8.56
N ALA A 66 -3.79 3.26 -8.46
CA ALA A 66 -4.32 4.28 -9.35
C ALA A 66 -3.50 5.59 -9.28
N GLU A 67 -3.18 6.06 -8.06
CA GLU A 67 -2.35 7.25 -7.88
C GLU A 67 -0.91 7.04 -8.36
N ALA A 68 -0.33 5.86 -8.08
CA ALA A 68 1.00 5.54 -8.58
C ALA A 68 1.05 5.51 -10.11
N ASN A 69 -0.01 5.05 -10.78
CA ASN A 69 -0.12 5.12 -12.24
C ASN A 69 -0.23 6.57 -12.73
N ALA A 70 -1.12 7.36 -12.14
CA ALA A 70 -1.33 8.75 -12.51
C ALA A 70 -0.04 9.59 -12.38
N ALA A 71 0.76 9.31 -11.36
CA ALA A 71 2.05 9.97 -11.11
C ALA A 71 3.25 9.35 -11.86
N GLY A 72 3.06 8.33 -12.70
CA GLY A 72 4.18 7.63 -13.37
C GLY A 72 5.11 6.86 -12.42
N CYS A 73 4.66 6.60 -11.19
CA CYS A 73 5.41 5.99 -10.09
C CYS A 73 5.10 4.50 -9.88
N VAL A 74 4.59 3.81 -10.91
CA VAL A 74 4.18 2.38 -10.87
C VAL A 74 5.32 1.47 -10.41
N ARG A 75 6.55 1.72 -10.87
CA ARG A 75 7.74 0.95 -10.47
C ARG A 75 7.98 0.99 -8.96
N LEU A 76 7.87 2.18 -8.37
CA LEU A 76 7.99 2.35 -6.92
C LEU A 76 6.88 1.60 -6.18
N PHE A 77 5.64 1.66 -6.68
CA PHE A 77 4.53 0.86 -6.13
C PHE A 77 4.84 -0.64 -6.15
N ILE A 78 5.27 -1.18 -7.29
CA ILE A 78 5.58 -2.59 -7.45
C ILE A 78 6.63 -3.03 -6.42
N GLU A 79 7.70 -2.25 -6.26
CA GLU A 79 8.75 -2.55 -5.29
C GLU A 79 8.23 -2.60 -3.84
N ARG A 80 7.38 -1.65 -3.44
CA ARG A 80 6.83 -1.62 -2.08
C ARG A 80 5.77 -2.70 -1.86
N ALA A 81 4.92 -2.94 -2.84
CA ALA A 81 3.91 -3.98 -2.81
C ALA A 81 4.52 -5.39 -2.73
N ALA A 82 5.58 -5.66 -3.50
CA ALA A 82 6.29 -6.93 -3.47
C ALA A 82 6.86 -7.23 -2.08
N ARG A 83 7.45 -6.22 -1.42
CA ARG A 83 7.98 -6.38 -0.05
C ARG A 83 6.90 -6.67 0.97
N ALA A 84 5.79 -5.94 0.92
CA ALA A 84 4.66 -6.17 1.80
C ALA A 84 4.06 -7.57 1.59
N CYS A 85 3.87 -7.99 0.34
CA CYS A 85 3.38 -9.33 0.01
C CYS A 85 4.31 -10.42 0.54
N ALA A 86 5.62 -10.30 0.35
CA ALA A 86 6.59 -11.28 0.83
C ALA A 86 6.63 -11.42 2.37
N ALA A 87 6.27 -10.36 3.10
CA ALA A 87 6.18 -10.37 4.56
C ALA A 87 4.93 -11.09 5.10
N LEU A 88 3.87 -11.27 4.29
CA LEU A 88 2.67 -11.97 4.71
C LEU A 88 2.98 -13.42 5.09
N ALA A 89 2.35 -13.93 6.14
CA ALA A 89 2.68 -15.22 6.73
C ALA A 89 2.24 -16.38 5.83
N THR A 90 0.99 -16.35 5.37
CA THR A 90 0.37 -17.49 4.69
C THR A 90 0.36 -17.35 3.17
N LYS A 91 0.39 -18.51 2.48
CA LYS A 91 0.28 -18.55 1.02
C LYS A 91 -1.05 -17.94 0.53
N ALA A 92 -2.13 -18.16 1.29
CA ALA A 92 -3.44 -17.63 0.97
C ALA A 92 -3.46 -16.09 1.00
N GLU A 93 -2.89 -15.46 2.03
CA GLU A 93 -2.77 -14.00 2.12
C GLU A 93 -1.96 -13.43 0.95
N ARG A 94 -0.86 -14.07 0.58
CA ARG A 94 -0.04 -13.65 -0.57
C ARG A 94 -0.77 -13.75 -1.89
N HIS A 95 -1.52 -14.83 -2.10
CA HIS A 95 -2.34 -14.98 -3.30
C HIS A 95 -3.43 -13.92 -3.35
N ALA A 96 -4.18 -13.71 -2.26
CA ALA A 96 -5.21 -12.67 -2.19
C ALA A 96 -4.65 -11.26 -2.41
N PHE A 97 -3.43 -10.98 -1.93
CA PHE A 97 -2.73 -9.72 -2.20
C PHE A 97 -2.40 -9.59 -3.70
N ARG A 98 -1.81 -10.63 -4.31
CA ARG A 98 -1.46 -10.65 -5.74
C ARG A 98 -2.68 -10.56 -6.65
N ASP A 99 -3.79 -11.19 -6.29
CA ASP A 99 -5.01 -11.21 -7.11
C ASP A 99 -5.60 -9.81 -7.29
N GLN A 100 -5.40 -8.92 -6.31
CA GLN A 100 -5.76 -7.49 -6.46
C GLN A 100 -4.98 -6.79 -7.58
N LEU A 101 -3.81 -7.29 -7.98
CA LEU A 101 -2.95 -6.65 -8.98
C LEU A 101 -3.13 -7.23 -10.39
N THR A 102 -3.60 -8.47 -10.49
CA THR A 102 -3.60 -9.27 -11.74
C THR A 102 -4.34 -8.60 -12.90
N ASN A 103 -5.46 -7.91 -12.63
CA ASN A 103 -6.25 -7.21 -13.66
C ASN A 103 -5.94 -5.71 -13.76
N ARG A 104 -4.91 -5.23 -13.05
CA ARG A 104 -4.58 -3.79 -12.95
C ARG A 104 -3.17 -3.46 -13.42
N LEU A 105 -2.26 -4.42 -13.37
CA LEU A 105 -0.91 -4.29 -13.92
C LEU A 105 -0.86 -4.91 -15.31
N CYS A 106 -0.01 -4.36 -16.18
CA CYS A 106 0.35 -5.03 -17.41
C CYS A 106 1.17 -6.30 -17.13
N ALA A 107 1.30 -7.19 -18.13
CA ALA A 107 2.02 -8.46 -17.95
C ALA A 107 3.48 -8.26 -17.50
N LEU A 108 4.16 -7.23 -18.01
CA LEU A 108 5.54 -6.91 -17.64
C LEU A 108 5.66 -6.47 -16.17
N ASP A 109 4.76 -5.60 -15.73
CA ASP A 109 4.75 -5.10 -14.35
C ASP A 109 4.36 -6.19 -13.36
N LEU A 110 3.43 -7.07 -13.73
CA LEU A 110 3.06 -8.22 -12.92
C LEU A 110 4.21 -9.23 -12.79
N ALA A 111 4.94 -9.49 -13.87
CA ALA A 111 6.14 -10.33 -13.82
C ALA A 111 7.21 -9.73 -12.91
N ALA A 112 7.47 -8.42 -13.02
CA ALA A 112 8.42 -7.74 -12.16
C ALA A 112 8.01 -7.74 -10.68
N PHE A 113 6.70 -7.65 -10.39
CA PHE A 113 6.18 -7.86 -9.05
C PHE A 113 6.50 -9.27 -8.52
N ASP A 114 6.22 -10.30 -9.32
CA ASP A 114 6.44 -11.71 -8.93
C ASP A 114 7.92 -12.01 -8.67
N ASP A 115 8.83 -11.47 -9.48
CA ASP A 115 10.27 -11.60 -9.32
C ASP A 115 10.76 -10.94 -8.03
N LEU A 116 10.36 -9.69 -7.79
CA LEU A 116 10.73 -8.94 -6.57
C LEU A 116 10.16 -9.60 -5.31
N MET A 117 8.91 -10.06 -5.36
CA MET A 117 8.26 -10.73 -4.25
C MET A 117 8.98 -12.05 -3.93
N SER A 118 9.33 -12.82 -4.96
CA SER A 118 10.06 -14.08 -4.80
C SER A 118 11.46 -13.86 -4.23
N ALA A 119 12.18 -12.84 -4.70
CA ALA A 119 13.49 -12.47 -4.18
C ALA A 119 13.42 -12.05 -2.70
N GLU A 120 12.46 -11.19 -2.36
CA GLU A 120 12.25 -10.74 -0.97
C GLU A 120 11.80 -11.89 -0.05
N TRP A 121 10.92 -12.77 -0.55
CA TRP A 121 10.49 -13.95 0.19
C TRP A 121 11.68 -14.83 0.58
N ARG A 122 12.59 -15.08 -0.36
CA ARG A 122 13.84 -15.80 -0.12
C ARG A 122 14.73 -15.04 0.86
N ARG A 123 14.85 -13.72 0.76
CA ARG A 123 15.63 -12.92 1.72
C ARG A 123 15.11 -13.01 3.15
N LEU A 124 13.78 -13.01 3.33
CA LEU A 124 13.15 -13.06 4.66
C LEU A 124 13.21 -14.45 5.31
N ARG A 125 13.33 -15.51 4.52
CA ARG A 125 13.29 -16.92 4.99
C ARG A 125 14.55 -17.72 4.72
N GLY A 126 15.47 -17.16 3.96
CA GLY A 126 16.81 -17.66 3.75
C GLY A 126 17.59 -17.46 5.04
N LYS A 127 17.66 -18.53 5.81
CA LYS A 127 18.84 -18.83 6.62
C LYS A 127 19.80 -19.62 5.75
#